data_AF-A0A6F8T5U0-F1
#
_entry.id   AF-A0A6F8T5U0-F1
#
_cell.length_a   1.000
_cell.length_b   1.000
_cell.length_c   1.000
_cell.angle_alpha   90.00
_cell.angle_beta   90.00
_cell.angle_gamma   90.00
#
_symmetry.space_group_name_H-M   'P 1'
#
loop_
_entity.id
_entity.type
_entity.pdbx_description
1 polymer ?
#
loop_
_entity_poly.entity_id
_entity_poly.type
_entity_poly.pdbx_seq_one_letter_code
_entity_poly.pdbx_strand_id
1 'polypeptide(L)'
;MKRILFLGLAATIMSFASMSHADAIFYSSLANACEYISGHWAGTGKASNWVLGDCIYHGAGTVSSLDATGHFKIEVASDKDSGSILCPNHATKQLTGICLNGVVTIMTEYGNMTGSFSQNSGSAKGTLSVAPGMNADVVIQFQRVE
;
A
#
# COMPACT_ATOMS: atom_id res chain seq x y z
N MET A 1 65.33 -6.07 22.91
CA MET A 1 65.32 -7.01 21.78
C MET A 1 63.94 -7.64 21.66
N LYS A 2 63.38 -7.72 20.43
CA LYS A 2 62.25 -8.56 19.96
C LYS A 2 60.90 -8.33 20.68
N ARG A 3 59.88 -7.62 20.15
CA ARG A 3 59.18 -7.69 18.85
C ARG A 3 58.65 -9.11 18.52
N ILE A 4 57.34 -9.17 18.24
CA ILE A 4 56.58 -10.21 17.49
C ILE A 4 56.05 -11.33 18.42
N LEU A 5 54.76 -11.72 18.50
CA LEU A 5 53.77 -12.01 17.45
C LEU A 5 52.36 -12.10 18.11
N PHE A 6 51.43 -11.19 17.80
CA PHE A 6 49.99 -11.46 17.90
C PHE A 6 49.34 -10.96 16.60
N LEU A 7 49.67 -11.68 15.53
CA LEU A 7 48.91 -11.68 14.28
C LEU A 7 47.76 -12.66 14.46
N GLY A 8 46.54 -12.17 14.51
CA GLY A 8 45.37 -13.02 14.42
C GLY A 8 44.13 -12.35 15.00
N LEU A 9 43.11 -12.23 14.14
CA LEU A 9 41.72 -11.91 14.47
C LEU A 9 41.31 -10.43 14.46
N ALA A 10 41.34 -9.80 13.28
CA ALA A 10 40.62 -8.54 13.05
C ALA A 10 39.96 -8.48 11.65
N ALA A 11 39.39 -9.59 11.17
CA ALA A 11 38.84 -9.62 9.81
C ALA A 11 37.58 -10.48 9.64
N THR A 12 36.57 -10.36 10.52
CA THR A 12 35.26 -11.02 10.29
C THR A 12 34.05 -10.34 10.97
N ILE A 13 33.97 -9.00 11.02
CA ILE A 13 32.75 -8.35 11.57
C ILE A 13 32.03 -7.43 10.56
N MET A 14 32.55 -7.22 9.35
CA MET A 14 31.90 -6.36 8.34
C MET A 14 31.04 -7.12 7.31
N SER A 15 30.30 -8.15 7.74
CA SER A 15 29.39 -8.89 6.85
C SER A 15 27.94 -8.94 7.30
N PHE A 16 27.57 -8.19 8.34
CA PHE A 16 26.17 -8.06 8.78
C PHE A 16 25.77 -6.59 8.88
N ALA A 17 26.04 -5.81 7.82
CA ALA A 17 25.19 -4.66 7.56
C ALA A 17 23.87 -5.26 7.05
N SER A 18 22.96 -5.52 7.99
CA SER A 18 21.59 -5.89 7.72
C SER A 18 21.06 -4.97 6.63
N MET A 19 20.58 -5.57 5.54
CA MET A 19 19.71 -4.90 4.59
C MET A 19 18.42 -4.55 5.35
N SER A 20 18.49 -3.48 6.15
CA SER A 20 17.30 -2.82 6.65
C SER A 20 16.73 -2.10 5.43
N HIS A 21 15.78 -2.77 4.76
CA HIS A 21 14.87 -2.11 3.85
C HIS A 21 14.07 -1.13 4.71
N ALA A 22 14.62 0.07 4.92
CA ALA A 22 13.83 1.17 5.41
C ALA A 22 12.90 1.56 4.26
N ASP A 23 11.61 1.25 4.39
CA ASP A 23 10.58 1.89 3.59
C ASP A 23 10.66 3.39 3.87
N ALA A 24 11.33 4.12 2.98
CA ALA A 24 11.41 5.57 3.06
C ALA A 24 10.02 6.14 2.76
N ILE A 25 9.31 6.59 3.79
CA ILE A 25 8.09 7.37 3.64
C ILE A 25 8.53 8.81 3.35
N PHE A 26 8.44 9.21 2.08
CA PHE A 26 8.68 10.59 1.67
C PHE A 26 7.46 11.43 2.08
N TYR A 27 7.66 12.32 3.06
CA TYR A 27 6.65 13.32 3.44
C TYR A 27 6.74 14.50 2.47
N SER A 28 5.61 14.83 1.84
CA SER A 28 5.49 16.04 1.04
C SER A 28 5.23 17.23 1.97
N SER A 29 6.10 18.23 1.98
CA SER A 29 5.92 19.50 2.71
C SER A 29 4.95 20.48 2.02
N LEU A 30 4.30 20.07 0.94
CA LEU A 30 3.36 20.92 0.19
C LEU A 30 2.03 21.03 0.97
N ALA A 31 1.57 22.26 1.17
CA ALA A 31 0.30 22.60 1.82
C ALA A 31 -0.95 21.95 1.17
N ASN A 32 -0.80 21.37 -0.03
CA ASN A 32 -1.87 20.82 -0.86
C ASN A 32 -1.78 19.29 -1.03
N ALA A 33 -1.00 18.59 -0.22
CA ALA A 33 -0.68 17.18 -0.48
C ALA A 33 -1.88 16.21 -0.43
N CYS A 34 -3.04 16.66 0.05
CA CYS A 34 -4.30 15.91 0.09
C CYS A 34 -5.40 16.53 -0.80
N GLU A 35 -5.10 17.61 -1.54
CA GLU A 35 -6.10 18.38 -2.31
C GLU A 35 -6.79 17.53 -3.38
N TYR A 36 -6.06 16.60 -3.97
CA TYR A 36 -6.53 15.79 -5.10
C TYR A 36 -7.16 14.46 -4.68
N ILE A 37 -7.58 14.28 -3.43
CA ILE A 37 -8.12 12.99 -2.98
C ILE A 37 -9.57 12.77 -3.45
N SER A 38 -10.41 13.79 -3.31
CA SER A 38 -11.84 13.65 -3.56
C SER A 38 -12.16 13.53 -5.05
N GLY A 39 -13.26 12.84 -5.37
CA GLY A 39 -13.78 12.67 -6.72
C GLY A 39 -13.95 11.21 -7.13
N HIS A 40 -14.17 10.99 -8.43
CA HIS A 40 -14.36 9.67 -9.01
C HIS A 40 -13.05 9.11 -9.55
N TRP A 41 -12.86 7.82 -9.33
CA TRP A 41 -11.64 7.10 -9.66
C TRP A 41 -11.99 5.76 -10.28
N ALA A 42 -11.21 5.34 -11.27
CA ALA A 42 -11.27 4.00 -11.83
C ALA A 42 -9.85 3.43 -11.95
N GLY A 43 -9.71 2.13 -11.80
CA GLY A 43 -8.38 1.54 -11.75
C GLY A 43 -8.38 0.02 -11.74
N THR A 44 -7.17 -0.51 -11.53
CA THR A 44 -6.91 -1.94 -11.44
C THR A 44 -6.20 -2.28 -10.15
N GLY A 45 -6.51 -3.44 -9.59
CA GLY A 45 -5.89 -3.97 -8.38
C GLY A 45 -5.37 -5.38 -8.60
N LYS A 46 -4.29 -5.71 -7.91
CA LYS A 46 -3.79 -7.08 -7.79
C LYS A 46 -3.67 -7.45 -6.32
N ALA A 47 -4.26 -8.57 -5.94
CA ALA A 47 -4.04 -9.21 -4.63
C ALA A 47 -3.27 -10.51 -4.84
N SER A 48 -2.13 -10.66 -4.18
CA SER A 48 -1.22 -11.80 -4.35
C SER A 48 -1.08 -12.56 -3.03
N ASN A 49 -1.33 -13.86 -3.03
CA ASN A 49 -1.11 -14.72 -1.87
C ASN A 49 -0.52 -16.06 -2.32
N TRP A 50 0.41 -16.61 -1.55
CA TRP A 50 1.13 -17.83 -1.91
C TRP A 50 0.25 -19.07 -2.07
N VAL A 51 -0.93 -19.11 -1.42
CA VAL A 51 -1.93 -20.20 -1.53
C VAL A 51 -2.91 -19.94 -2.67
N LEU A 52 -3.42 -18.70 -2.77
CA LEU A 52 -4.51 -18.35 -3.68
C LEU A 52 -4.02 -17.97 -5.08
N GLY A 53 -2.72 -17.70 -5.24
CA GLY A 53 -2.15 -17.09 -6.43
C GLY A 53 -2.47 -15.59 -6.53
N ASP A 54 -2.40 -15.09 -7.76
CA ASP A 54 -2.72 -13.70 -8.08
C ASP A 54 -4.21 -13.59 -8.47
N CYS A 55 -4.90 -12.64 -7.84
CA CYS A 55 -6.24 -12.19 -8.23
C CYS A 55 -6.13 -10.78 -8.82
N ILE A 56 -6.61 -10.61 -10.06
CA ILE A 56 -6.60 -9.34 -10.78
C ILE A 56 -8.02 -8.79 -10.86
N TYR A 57 -8.16 -7.49 -10.61
CA TYR A 57 -9.43 -6.79 -10.58
C TYR A 57 -9.34 -5.47 -11.32
N HIS A 58 -10.48 -5.03 -11.85
CA HIS A 58 -10.72 -3.63 -12.14
C HIS A 58 -11.83 -3.12 -11.24
N GLY A 59 -11.92 -1.80 -11.08
CA GLY A 59 -12.96 -1.21 -10.26
C GLY A 59 -13.07 0.28 -10.46
N ALA A 60 -14.16 0.82 -9.93
CA ALA A 60 -14.42 2.25 -9.89
C ALA A 60 -15.03 2.62 -8.54
N GLY A 61 -14.83 3.87 -8.14
CA GLY A 61 -15.30 4.34 -6.86
C GLY A 61 -15.26 5.84 -6.72
N THR A 62 -15.87 6.30 -5.63
CA THR A 62 -15.95 7.70 -5.26
C THR A 62 -15.25 7.90 -3.94
N VAL A 63 -14.46 8.97 -3.86
CA VAL A 63 -13.78 9.41 -2.65
C VAL A 63 -14.38 10.73 -2.19
N SER A 64 -14.82 10.80 -0.93
CA SER A 64 -15.40 12.01 -0.35
C SER A 64 -14.36 13.11 -0.16
N SER A 65 -14.82 14.34 0.10
CA SER A 65 -13.96 15.38 0.67
C SER A 65 -13.39 14.95 2.02
N LEU A 66 -12.24 15.54 2.38
CA LEU A 66 -11.65 15.37 3.70
C LEU A 66 -12.46 16.14 4.74
N ASP A 67 -12.58 15.59 5.94
CA ASP A 67 -13.06 16.31 7.11
C ASP A 67 -11.95 17.14 7.78
N ALA A 68 -12.30 17.85 8.86
CA ALA A 68 -11.37 18.71 9.59
C ALA A 68 -10.17 17.96 10.21
N THR A 69 -10.24 16.63 10.29
CA THR A 69 -9.20 15.76 10.84
C THR A 69 -8.45 14.98 9.75
N GLY A 70 -8.74 15.26 8.47
CA GLY A 70 -8.11 14.61 7.33
C GLY A 70 -8.70 13.25 6.96
N HIS A 71 -9.83 12.84 7.55
CA HIS A 71 -10.49 11.59 7.19
C HIS A 71 -11.37 11.78 5.95
N PHE A 72 -11.49 10.71 5.16
CA PHE A 72 -12.37 10.65 4.00
C PHE A 72 -12.98 9.25 3.88
N LYS A 73 -14.06 9.15 3.12
CA LYS A 73 -14.76 7.89 2.82
C LYS A 73 -14.50 7.48 1.39
N ILE A 74 -14.44 6.18 1.16
CA ILE A 74 -14.29 5.57 -0.16
C ILE A 74 -15.48 4.64 -0.36
N GLU A 75 -16.20 4.78 -1.45
CA GLU A 75 -17.12 3.78 -1.95
C GLU A 75 -16.51 3.19 -3.21
N VAL A 76 -16.28 1.88 -3.23
CA VAL A 76 -15.63 1.20 -4.36
C VAL A 76 -16.38 -0.06 -4.73
N ALA A 77 -16.59 -0.24 -6.03
CA ALA A 77 -17.01 -1.48 -6.64
C ALA A 77 -15.84 -2.04 -7.46
N SER A 78 -15.62 -3.34 -7.34
CA SER A 78 -14.56 -4.05 -8.05
C SER A 78 -15.06 -5.37 -8.60
N ASP A 79 -14.63 -5.68 -9.81
CA ASP A 79 -14.94 -6.91 -10.54
C ASP A 79 -13.65 -7.66 -10.87
N LYS A 80 -13.69 -8.98 -10.73
CA LYS A 80 -12.55 -9.85 -11.00
C LYS A 80 -12.34 -10.00 -12.50
N ASP A 81 -11.14 -9.71 -12.96
CA ASP A 81 -10.68 -10.00 -14.31
C ASP A 81 -10.16 -11.42 -14.44
N SER A 82 -9.33 -11.85 -13.48
CA SER A 82 -8.69 -13.16 -13.50
C SER A 82 -8.19 -13.59 -12.12
N GLY A 83 -7.87 -14.88 -11.99
CA GLY A 83 -7.34 -15.48 -10.77
C GLY A 83 -8.08 -16.75 -10.37
N SER A 84 -7.78 -17.27 -9.19
CA SER A 84 -8.42 -18.46 -8.62
C SER A 84 -9.94 -18.32 -8.49
N ILE A 85 -10.63 -19.46 -8.45
CA ILE A 85 -12.07 -19.51 -8.12
C ILE A 85 -12.37 -19.02 -6.70
N LEU A 86 -11.36 -19.05 -5.83
CA LEU A 86 -11.45 -18.53 -4.46
C LEU A 86 -11.38 -16.99 -4.41
N CYS A 87 -10.93 -16.33 -5.48
CA CYS A 87 -10.99 -14.88 -5.60
C CYS A 87 -12.46 -14.45 -5.79
N PRO A 88 -13.00 -13.55 -4.95
CA PRO A 88 -14.36 -13.03 -5.11
C PRO A 88 -14.60 -12.49 -6.52
N ASN A 89 -15.77 -12.72 -7.11
CA ASN A 89 -16.05 -12.25 -8.47
C ASN A 89 -16.40 -10.76 -8.51
N HIS A 90 -17.17 -10.28 -7.53
CA HIS A 90 -17.59 -8.89 -7.42
C HIS A 90 -17.61 -8.51 -5.94
N ALA A 91 -17.21 -7.27 -5.64
CA ALA A 91 -17.32 -6.72 -4.31
C ALA A 91 -17.64 -5.23 -4.38
N THR A 92 -18.59 -4.80 -3.55
CA THR A 92 -18.80 -3.38 -3.24
C THR A 92 -18.50 -3.16 -1.77
N LYS A 93 -17.65 -2.16 -1.46
CA LYS A 93 -17.19 -1.87 -0.10
C LYS A 93 -17.18 -0.37 0.15
N GLN A 94 -17.53 -0.01 1.38
CA GLN A 94 -17.29 1.31 1.94
C GLN A 94 -16.10 1.23 2.87
N LEU A 95 -15.07 2.02 2.60
CA LEU A 95 -13.83 2.10 3.36
C LEU A 95 -13.66 3.51 3.92
N THR A 96 -12.80 3.63 4.92
CA THR A 96 -12.38 4.93 5.44
C THR A 96 -10.89 5.10 5.17
N GLY A 97 -10.48 6.31 4.84
CA GLY A 97 -9.08 6.66 4.76
C GLY A 97 -8.78 7.92 5.54
N ILE A 98 -7.49 8.16 5.76
CA ILE A 98 -6.97 9.37 6.36
C ILE A 98 -5.80 9.87 5.51
N CYS A 99 -5.74 11.18 5.28
CA CYS A 99 -4.59 11.84 4.69
C CYS A 99 -3.98 12.80 5.70
N LEU A 100 -2.75 12.51 6.12
CA LEU A 100 -1.98 13.38 7.00
C LEU A 100 -0.66 13.71 6.32
N ASN A 101 -0.40 15.00 6.11
CA ASN A 101 0.85 15.50 5.52
C ASN A 101 1.21 14.83 4.18
N GLY A 102 0.19 14.54 3.36
CA GLY A 102 0.36 13.90 2.05
C GLY A 102 0.48 12.37 2.08
N VAL A 103 0.49 11.76 3.26
CA VAL A 103 0.48 10.30 3.40
C VAL A 103 -0.97 9.84 3.51
N VAL A 104 -1.41 9.06 2.54
CA VAL A 104 -2.75 8.47 2.55
C VAL A 104 -2.69 7.08 3.14
N THR A 105 -3.54 6.82 4.13
CA THR A 105 -3.77 5.49 4.69
C THR A 105 -5.23 5.11 4.46
N ILE A 106 -5.46 3.99 3.78
CA ILE A 106 -6.78 3.40 3.56
C ILE A 106 -6.93 2.27 4.58
N MET A 107 -7.97 2.35 5.39
CA MET A 107 -8.26 1.39 6.45
C MET A 107 -9.29 0.38 5.96
N THR A 108 -8.96 -0.90 6.08
CA THR A 108 -9.85 -2.02 5.75
C THR A 108 -10.04 -2.90 6.98
N GLU A 109 -11.05 -3.77 6.95
CA GLU A 109 -11.25 -4.80 7.98
C GLU A 109 -10.09 -5.82 8.06
N TYR A 110 -9.24 -5.87 7.04
CA TYR A 110 -8.13 -6.81 6.91
C TYR A 110 -6.75 -6.16 7.17
N GLY A 111 -6.70 -4.86 7.45
CA GLY A 111 -5.46 -4.10 7.62
C GLY A 111 -5.45 -2.78 6.84
N ASN A 112 -4.30 -2.10 6.88
CA ASN A 112 -4.14 -0.78 6.27
C ASN A 112 -3.34 -0.86 4.97
N MET A 113 -3.72 -0.05 4.00
CA MET A 113 -2.93 0.21 2.80
C MET A 113 -2.41 1.65 2.84
N THR A 114 -1.19 1.86 2.38
CA THR A 114 -0.63 3.20 2.20
C THR A 114 -0.66 3.56 0.73
N GLY A 115 -1.05 4.79 0.43
CA GLY A 115 -1.17 5.26 -0.93
C GLY A 115 -0.82 6.73 -1.11
N SER A 116 -0.97 7.16 -2.34
CA SER A 116 -0.76 8.54 -2.78
C SER A 116 -1.79 8.91 -3.84
N PHE A 117 -2.21 10.16 -3.81
CA PHE A 117 -3.12 10.76 -4.79
C PHE A 117 -2.40 11.94 -5.43
N SER A 118 -2.47 12.02 -6.75
CA SER A 118 -2.10 13.18 -7.54
C SER A 118 -3.34 13.71 -8.25
N GLN A 119 -3.20 14.77 -9.05
CA GLN A 119 -4.33 15.37 -9.75
C GLN A 119 -5.11 14.35 -10.60
N ASN A 120 -4.42 13.45 -11.31
CA ASN A 120 -5.05 12.56 -12.31
C ASN A 120 -4.82 11.07 -12.06
N SER A 121 -3.95 10.72 -11.10
CA SER A 121 -3.62 9.33 -10.82
C SER A 121 -3.34 9.13 -9.35
N GLY A 122 -3.38 7.88 -8.90
CA GLY A 122 -2.90 7.51 -7.60
C GLY A 122 -2.63 6.02 -7.50
N SER A 123 -2.08 5.64 -6.36
CA SER A 123 -1.71 4.26 -6.09
C SER A 123 -1.89 3.96 -4.61
N ALA A 124 -2.13 2.69 -4.30
CA ALA A 124 -2.13 2.19 -2.92
C ALA A 124 -1.52 0.80 -2.87
N LYS A 125 -0.82 0.49 -1.78
CA LYS A 125 -0.28 -0.83 -1.51
C LYS A 125 -0.37 -1.19 -0.04
N GLY A 126 -0.48 -2.46 0.27
CA GLY A 126 -0.45 -2.96 1.64
C GLY A 126 -0.56 -4.47 1.71
N THR A 127 -0.24 -5.03 2.87
CA THR A 127 -0.40 -6.45 3.15
C THR A 127 -1.63 -6.61 4.04
N LEU A 128 -2.62 -7.36 3.58
CA LEU A 128 -3.90 -7.56 4.24
C LEU A 128 -4.02 -8.98 4.80
N SER A 129 -4.45 -9.11 6.06
CA SER A 129 -4.74 -10.39 6.70
C SER A 129 -6.13 -10.87 6.30
N VAL A 130 -6.19 -11.73 5.28
CA VAL A 130 -7.46 -12.21 4.69
C VAL A 130 -8.06 -13.39 5.45
N ALA A 131 -7.24 -14.12 6.22
CA ALA A 131 -7.67 -15.17 7.14
C ALA A 131 -6.55 -15.47 8.17
N PRO A 132 -6.81 -16.25 9.24
CA PRO A 132 -5.77 -16.64 10.19
C PRO A 132 -4.57 -17.29 9.50
N GLY A 133 -3.40 -16.66 9.61
CA GLY A 133 -2.16 -17.14 8.98
C GLY A 133 -2.06 -16.91 7.46
N MET A 134 -3.02 -16.21 6.84
CA MET A 134 -3.00 -15.90 5.41
C MET A 134 -2.99 -14.39 5.16
N ASN A 135 -1.91 -13.92 4.53
CA ASN A 135 -1.73 -12.53 4.13
C ASN A 135 -1.76 -12.40 2.60
N ALA A 136 -2.39 -11.35 2.09
CA ALA A 136 -2.37 -11.00 0.68
C ALA A 136 -1.68 -9.65 0.48
N ASP A 137 -0.71 -9.59 -0.43
CA ASP A 137 -0.09 -8.35 -0.87
C ASP A 137 -0.97 -7.72 -1.93
N VAL A 138 -1.48 -6.52 -1.62
CA VAL A 138 -2.39 -5.76 -2.47
C VAL A 138 -1.66 -4.57 -3.05
N VAL A 139 -1.81 -4.38 -4.36
CA VAL A 139 -1.34 -3.20 -5.09
C VAL A 139 -2.47 -2.70 -5.98
N ILE A 140 -2.73 -1.40 -5.95
CA ILE A 140 -3.80 -0.74 -6.70
C ILE A 140 -3.20 0.46 -7.44
N GLN A 141 -3.61 0.63 -8.69
CA GLN A 141 -3.32 1.79 -9.52
C GLN A 141 -4.64 2.34 -10.05
N PHE A 142 -4.85 3.65 -9.94
CA PHE A 142 -6.11 4.27 -10.31
C PHE A 142 -5.90 5.64 -10.96
N GLN A 143 -6.87 6.04 -11.77
CA GLN A 143 -6.91 7.27 -12.53
C GLN A 143 -8.23 7.99 -12.28
N ARG A 144 -8.18 9.31 -12.32
CA ARG A 144 -9.36 10.15 -12.14
C ARG A 144 -10.26 9.98 -13.36
N VAL A 145 -11.56 9.86 -13.11
CA VAL A 145 -12.59 9.81 -14.15
C VAL A 145 -13.58 10.94 -13.89
N GLU A 146 -14.07 11.58 -14.96
CA GLU A 146 -15.03 12.70 -14.89
C GLU A 146 -16.46 12.20 -14.72
#